data_AF-A0A497MNA2-F1
#
_entry.id   AF-A0A497MNA2-F1
#
_cell.length_a   1.000
_cell.length_b   1.000
_cell.length_c   1.000
_cell.angle_alpha   90.00
_cell.angle_beta   90.00
_cell.angle_gamma   90.00
#
_symmetry.space_group_name_H-M   'P 1'
#
loop_
_entity.id
_entity.type
_entity.pdbx_description
1 polymer ?
#
loop_
_entity_poly.entity_id
_entity_poly.type
_entity_poly.pdbx_seq_one_letter_code
_entity_poly.pdbx_strand_id
1 'polypeptide(L)' 'LEGEAVRAGFPWALGLIGGYCCLCEECVGPGGKCLHPYEARPSMEALGINVYETCVKAGVPLPSPEEKVLWTGVLLV' A
#
# COMPACT_ATOMS: atom_id res chain seq x y z
N LEU A 1 -12.42 2.81 -1.82
CA LEU A 1 -12.08 1.61 -1.03
C LEU A 1 -12.11 1.82 0.48
N GLU A 2 -11.14 2.49 1.12
CA GLU A 2 -11.15 2.65 2.60
C GLU A 2 -12.45 3.24 3.15
N GLY A 3 -12.90 4.38 2.61
CA GLY A 3 -14.14 5.00 3.04
C GLY A 3 -15.39 4.14 2.78
N GLU A 4 -15.36 3.25 1.77
CA GLU A 4 -16.44 2.30 1.53
C GLU A 4 -16.44 1.18 2.58
N ALA A 5 -15.27 0.65 2.93
CA ALA A 5 -15.12 -0.35 3.98
C ALA A 5 -15.54 0.21 5.36
N VAL A 6 -15.16 1.44 5.68
CA VAL A 6 -15.62 2.12 6.89
C VAL A 6 -17.15 2.22 6.93
N ARG A 7 -17.79 2.62 5.82
CA ARG A 7 -19.26 2.65 5.73
C ARG A 7 -19.91 1.26 5.81
N ALA A 8 -19.18 0.21 5.44
CA ALA A 8 -19.63 -1.17 5.55
C ALA A 8 -19.43 -1.78 6.95
N GLY A 9 -18.94 -1.01 7.93
CA GLY A 9 -18.78 -1.46 9.32
C GLY A 9 -17.36 -1.85 9.71
N PHE A 10 -16.35 -1.55 8.89
CA PHE A 10 -14.93 -1.78 9.18
C PHE A 10 -14.24 -0.46 9.58
N PRO A 11 -14.38 0.04 10.83
CA PRO A 11 -13.91 1.36 11.23
C PRO A 11 -12.38 1.51 11.18
N TRP A 12 -11.65 0.39 11.20
CA TRP A 12 -10.19 0.33 11.17
C TRP A 12 -9.64 -0.04 9.79
N ALA A 13 -10.46 0.07 8.75
CA ALA A 13 -10.02 -0.26 7.41
C ALA A 13 -8.84 0.63 6.99
N LEU A 14 -7.78 0.01 6.48
CA LEU A 14 -6.53 0.66 6.13
C LEU A 14 -6.02 0.17 4.78
N GLY A 15 -5.82 1.10 3.86
CA GLY A 15 -5.16 0.87 2.58
C GLY A 15 -3.65 0.92 2.75
N LEU A 16 -2.96 -0.07 2.20
CA LEU A 16 -1.50 -0.12 2.11
C LEU A 16 -1.10 -0.28 0.64
N ILE A 17 -0.05 0.42 0.25
CA ILE A 17 0.49 0.34 -1.11
C ILE A 17 1.70 -0.60 -1.18
N GLY A 18 2.15 -0.93 -2.38
CA GLY A 18 3.45 -1.56 -2.60
C GLY A 18 4.50 -0.52 -2.97
N GLY A 19 5.68 -0.62 -2.36
CA GLY A 19 6.81 0.31 -2.56
C GLY A 19 6.50 1.79 -2.29
N TYR A 20 7.06 2.72 -3.08
CA TYR A 20 7.15 4.13 -2.68
C TYR A 20 5.92 4.97 -3.08
N CYS A 21 5.76 6.11 -2.40
CA CYS A 21 4.69 7.08 -2.66
C CYS A 21 5.02 7.95 -3.89
N CYS A 22 4.08 8.06 -4.84
CA CYS A 22 4.23 8.80 -6.09
C CYS A 22 3.33 10.06 -6.19
N LEU A 23 2.88 10.62 -5.05
CA LEU A 23 1.95 11.76 -5.03
C LEU A 23 2.60 13.10 -5.40
N CYS A 24 3.87 13.30 -5.06
CA CYS A 24 4.60 14.53 -5.33
C CYS A 24 5.59 14.32 -6.48
N GLU A 25 5.85 15.39 -7.25
CA GLU A 25 6.98 15.43 -8.19
C GLU A 25 8.32 15.41 -7.44
N GLU A 26 8.45 16.22 -6.38
CA GLU A 26 9.57 16.22 -5.45
C GLU A 26 9.06 16.07 -4.00
N CYS A 27 9.60 15.09 -3.26
CA CYS A 27 9.19 14.82 -1.88
C CYS A 27 9.98 15.70 -0.90
N VAL A 28 9.30 16.24 0.12
CA VAL A 28 9.92 16.99 1.23
C VAL A 28 10.97 16.19 2.02
N GLY A 29 11.00 14.87 1.85
CA GLY A 29 11.97 13.97 2.45
C GLY A 29 11.76 13.68 3.94
N PRO A 30 12.61 12.82 4.54
CA PRO A 30 12.55 12.46 5.95
C PRO A 30 12.68 13.68 6.88
N GLY A 31 11.83 13.74 7.92
CA GLY A 31 11.79 14.87 8.85
C GLY A 31 10.96 16.07 8.36
N GLY A 32 10.61 16.10 7.07
CA GLY A 32 9.67 17.06 6.50
C GLY A 32 8.21 16.73 6.83
N LYS A 33 7.33 17.73 6.76
CA LYS A 33 5.87 17.53 6.85
C LYS A 33 5.34 17.16 5.46
N CYS A 34 4.75 15.97 5.33
CA CYS A 34 4.17 15.49 4.08
C CYS A 34 3.16 16.50 3.50
N LEU A 35 3.20 16.71 2.18
CA LEU A 35 2.28 17.60 1.47
C LEU A 35 0.87 16.99 1.29
N HIS A 36 0.76 15.66 1.35
CA HIS A 36 -0.48 14.90 1.15
C HIS A 36 -0.74 13.90 2.30
N PRO A 37 -0.77 14.33 3.58
CA PRO A 37 -0.78 13.41 4.71
C PRO A 37 -2.03 12.51 4.79
N TYR A 38 -3.16 12.95 4.23
CA TYR A 38 -4.42 12.19 4.23
C TYR A 38 -4.60 11.29 3.01
N GLU A 39 -3.75 11.43 1.99
CA GLU A 39 -3.77 10.62 0.76
C GLU A 39 -2.62 9.61 0.76
N ALA A 40 -1.46 9.99 1.31
CA ALA A 40 -0.32 9.12 1.45
C ALA A 40 -0.69 7.87 2.26
N ARG A 41 -0.31 6.70 1.75
CA ARG A 41 -0.41 5.43 2.47
C ARG A 41 0.99 4.84 2.62
N PRO A 42 1.31 4.26 3.79
CA PRO A 42 2.55 3.55 3.94
C PRO A 42 2.57 2.31 3.04
N SER A 43 3.77 1.91 2.65
CA SER A 43 3.94 0.66 1.92
C SER A 43 3.81 -0.52 2.88
N MET A 44 3.40 -1.67 2.34
CA MET A 44 3.39 -2.92 3.10
C MET A 44 4.78 -3.25 3.66
N GLU A 45 5.82 -3.09 2.85
CA GLU A 45 7.22 -3.37 3.22
C GLU A 45 7.70 -2.43 4.33
N ALA A 46 7.30 -1.15 4.30
CA ALA A 46 7.63 -0.18 5.34
C ALA A 46 7.03 -0.52 6.71
N LEU A 47 5.94 -1.30 6.73
CA LEU A 47 5.32 -1.82 7.95
C LEU A 47 5.80 -3.24 8.32
N GLY A 48 6.79 -3.78 7.59
CA GLY A 48 7.35 -5.11 7.86
C GLY A 48 6.51 -6.27 7.33
N ILE A 49 5.55 -6.01 6.43
CA ILE A 49 4.76 -7.07 5.80
C ILE A 49 5.57 -7.69 4.66
N ASN A 50 5.71 -9.03 4.68
CA ASN A 50 6.24 -9.78 3.56
C ASN A 50 5.20 -9.85 2.45
N VAL A 51 5.31 -8.96 1.46
CA VAL A 51 4.35 -8.83 0.35
C VAL A 51 4.27 -10.11 -0.47
N TYR A 52 5.41 -10.72 -0.79
CA TYR A 52 5.45 -11.94 -1.59
C TYR A 52 4.69 -13.09 -0.93
N GLU A 53 5.02 -13.40 0.34
CA GLU A 53 4.32 -14.43 1.09
C GLU A 53 2.83 -14.12 1.29
N THR A 54 2.49 -12.85 1.50
CA THR A 54 1.10 -12.40 1.67
C THR A 54 0.30 -12.70 0.41
N CYS A 55 0.82 -12.34 -0.77
CA CYS A 55 0.19 -12.64 -2.04
C CYS A 55 0.04 -14.14 -2.29
N VAL A 56 1.08 -14.94 -2.00
CA VAL A 56 1.01 -16.41 -2.12
C VAL A 56 -0.09 -16.99 -1.23
N LYS A 57 -0.16 -16.56 0.04
CA LYS A 57 -1.21 -17.00 0.99
C LYS A 57 -2.61 -16.56 0.57
N ALA A 58 -2.72 -15.40 -0.07
CA ALA A 58 -3.97 -14.87 -0.61
C ALA A 58 -4.36 -15.45 -1.99
N GLY A 59 -3.52 -16.32 -2.59
CA GLY A 59 -3.77 -16.88 -3.91
C GLY A 59 -3.63 -15.87 -5.06
N VAL A 60 -2.90 -14.78 -4.85
CA VAL A 60 -2.63 -13.75 -5.89
C VAL A 60 -1.47 -14.21 -6.76
N PRO A 61 -1.64 -14.31 -8.09
CA PRO A 61 -0.57 -14.72 -8.98
C PRO A 61 0.52 -13.64 -9.07
N LEU A 62 1.74 -14.00 -8.70
CA LEU A 62 2.92 -13.14 -8.84
C LEU A 62 3.71 -13.56 -10.09
N PRO A 63 3.78 -12.71 -11.14
CA PRO A 63 4.61 -12.99 -12.31
C PRO A 63 6.09 -12.93 -11.95
N SER A 64 6.92 -13.55 -12.77
CA SER A 64 8.37 -13.45 -12.62
C SER A 64 8.81 -11.98 -12.82
N PRO A 65 9.70 -11.44 -11.96
CA PRO A 65 10.13 -10.04 -12.06
C PRO A 65 10.78 -9.68 -13.40
N GLU A 66 11.35 -10.65 -14.12
CA GLU A 66 11.96 -10.41 -15.43
C GLU A 66 10.93 -10.15 -16.54
N GLU A 67 9.68 -10.59 -16.35
CA GLU A 67 8.60 -10.41 -17.33
C GLU A 67 7.78 -9.17 -17.03
N LYS A 68 7.38 -8.99 -15.76
CA LYS A 68 6.48 -7.91 -15.35
C LYS A 68 6.59 -7.63 -13.86
N VAL A 69 6.62 -6.35 -13.50
CA VAL A 69 6.45 -5.90 -12.12
C VAL A 69 4.96 -5.71 -11.82
N LEU A 70 4.45 -6.43 -10.83
CA LEU A 70 3.08 -6.26 -10.33
C LEU A 70 3.09 -5.42 -9.05
N TRP A 71 2.66 -4.17 -9.15
CA TRP A 71 2.41 -3.33 -7.99
C TRP A 71 1.15 -3.81 -7.28
N THR A 72 1.31 -4.26 -6.05
CA THR A 72 0.19 -4.79 -5.24
C THR A 72 -0.08 -3.85 -4.08
N GLY A 73 -1.35 -3.56 -3.84
CA GLY A 73 -1.83 -2.91 -2.62
C GLY A 73 -2.80 -3.84 -1.89
N VAL A 74 -2.99 -3.61 -0.60
CA VAL A 74 -3.95 -4.35 0.22
C VAL A 74 -4.87 -3.38 0.94
N LEU A 75 -6.15 -3.75 1.03
CA LEU A 75 -7.09 -3.12 1.96
C LEU A 75 -7.26 -4.07 3.14
N LEU A 76 -6.76 -3.68 4.30
CA LEU A 76 -7.05 -4.34 5.57
C LEU A 76 -8.45 -3.90 6.00
N VAL A 77 -9.31 -4.84 6.38
CA VAL A 77 -10.68 -4.61 6.88
C VAL A 77 -10.92 -5.37 8.17
#